data_AF-A0A1U7SSA3-F1
#
_entry.id   AF-A0A1U7SSA3-F1
#
_cell.length_a   1.000
_cell.length_b   1.000
_cell.length_c   1.000
_cell.angle_alpha   90.00
_cell.angle_beta   90.00
_cell.angle_gamma   90.00
#
_symmetry.space_group_name_H-M   'P 1'
#
loop_
_entity.id
_entity.type
_entity.pdbx_description
1 polymer ?
#
loop_
_entity_poly.entity_id
_entity_poly.type
_entity_poly.pdbx_seq_one_letter_code
_entity_poly.pdbx_strand_id
1 'polypeptide(L)'
;MAVLFFHTMRYKSQDPRNPHNDRFVLSKGHAAPILYAVWAEAGFLPEAELLNLRKISSDLDGHPVPKQAFTDVATGSLGQGLGAACGMAYTGKYFDKAR
;
A
#
# COMPACT_ATOMS: atom_id res chain seq x y z
N MET A 1 8.48 -4.47 -7.22
CA MET A 1 7.24 -4.97 -6.60
C MET A 1 7.42 -6.39 -6.11
N ALA A 2 7.61 -7.39 -6.98
CA ALA A 2 7.76 -8.80 -6.58
C ALA A 2 8.79 -9.05 -5.46
N VAL A 3 10.04 -8.60 -5.62
CA VAL A 3 11.08 -8.78 -4.59
C VAL A 3 10.73 -8.12 -3.26
N LEU A 4 10.15 -6.91 -3.28
CA LEU A 4 9.79 -6.23 -2.04
C LEU A 4 8.68 -6.98 -1.30
N PHE A 5 7.58 -7.32 -1.98
CA PHE A 5 6.42 -7.92 -1.34
C PHE A 5 6.63 -9.40 -1.00
N PHE A 6 7.37 -10.15 -1.81
CA PHE A 6 7.49 -11.60 -1.66
C PHE A 6 8.86 -12.07 -1.15
N HIS A 7 9.72 -11.14 -0.72
CA HIS A 7 11.02 -11.50 -0.13
C HIS A 7 11.50 -10.51 0.94
N THR A 8 11.54 -9.22 0.63
CA THR A 8 12.19 -8.22 1.51
C THR A 8 11.31 -7.78 2.68
N MET A 9 10.08 -7.33 2.41
CA MET A 9 9.22 -6.73 3.43
C MET A 9 8.68 -7.78 4.40
N ARG A 10 8.31 -7.32 5.59
CA ARG A 10 7.64 -8.10 6.63
C ARG A 10 6.28 -7.44 6.90
N TYR A 11 5.21 -8.14 6.58
CA TYR A 11 3.86 -7.65 6.80
C TYR A 11 2.87 -8.80 6.91
N LYS A 12 1.74 -8.55 7.57
CA LYS A 12 0.60 -9.48 7.63
C LYS A 12 -0.30 -9.22 6.44
N SER A 13 -0.37 -10.16 5.49
CA SER A 13 -1.17 -9.97 4.28
C SER A 13 -2.66 -9.78 4.56
N GLN A 14 -3.20 -10.45 5.58
CA GLN A 14 -4.61 -10.35 6.00
C GLN A 14 -4.92 -9.17 6.93
N ASP A 15 -3.90 -8.43 7.37
CA ASP A 15 -4.05 -7.22 8.18
C ASP A 15 -3.07 -6.13 7.70
N PRO A 16 -3.36 -5.48 6.55
CA PRO A 16 -2.43 -4.52 5.96
C PRO A 16 -2.14 -3.30 6.85
N ARG A 17 -3.08 -2.93 7.73
CA ARG A 17 -2.95 -1.80 8.67
C ARG A 17 -2.27 -2.18 9.99
N ASN A 18 -1.78 -3.40 10.12
CA ASN A 18 -1.13 -3.83 11.35
C ASN A 18 0.03 -2.86 11.71
N PRO A 19 0.08 -2.33 12.95
CA PRO A 19 1.09 -1.36 13.34
C PRO A 19 2.52 -1.91 13.33
N HIS A 20 2.70 -3.24 13.28
CA HIS A 20 4.00 -3.90 13.21
C HIS A 20 4.48 -4.20 11.78
N ASN A 21 3.69 -3.88 10.74
CA ASN A 21 4.08 -4.11 9.35
C ASN A 21 5.16 -3.13 8.90
N ASP A 22 6.02 -3.55 7.98
CA ASP A 22 6.75 -2.61 7.14
C ASP A 22 5.77 -1.73 6.35
N ARG A 23 6.09 -0.45 6.19
CA ARG A 23 5.25 0.49 5.44
C ARG A 23 5.72 0.60 3.99
N PHE A 24 4.78 0.52 3.06
CA PHE A 24 5.04 0.70 1.64
C PHE A 24 4.26 1.92 1.10
N VAL A 25 4.98 2.91 0.58
CA VAL A 25 4.37 4.09 -0.05
C VAL A 25 4.62 4.08 -1.55
N LEU A 26 3.57 3.90 -2.34
CA LEU A 26 3.65 4.03 -3.80
C LEU A 26 3.65 5.51 -4.20
N SER A 27 4.79 6.21 -4.07
CA SER A 27 4.86 7.65 -4.34
C SER A 27 4.56 8.03 -5.80
N LYS A 28 4.78 7.12 -6.75
CA LYS A 28 4.30 7.26 -8.13
C LYS A 28 2.91 6.64 -8.27
N GLY A 29 1.91 7.27 -7.66
CA GLY A 29 0.59 6.68 -7.45
C GLY A 29 -0.11 6.22 -8.73
N HIS A 30 0.23 6.76 -9.90
CA HIS A 30 -0.35 6.31 -11.18
C HIS A 30 -0.03 4.85 -11.52
N ALA A 31 0.94 4.22 -10.84
CA ALA A 31 1.19 2.79 -10.92
C ALA A 31 0.28 1.95 -9.99
N ALA A 32 -0.86 2.48 -9.54
CA ALA A 32 -1.80 1.78 -8.66
C ALA A 32 -2.14 0.33 -9.07
N PRO A 33 -2.31 -0.01 -10.37
CA PRO A 33 -2.65 -1.38 -10.76
C PRO A 33 -1.65 -2.43 -10.29
N ILE A 34 -0.33 -2.13 -10.29
CA ILE A 34 0.67 -3.11 -9.80
C ILE A 34 0.69 -3.20 -8.27
N LEU A 35 0.23 -2.18 -7.55
CA LEU A 35 0.00 -2.27 -6.11
C LEU A 35 -1.19 -3.19 -5.81
N TYR A 36 -2.29 -3.04 -6.56
CA TYR A 36 -3.46 -3.90 -6.38
C TYR A 36 -3.12 -5.36 -6.71
N ALA A 37 -2.35 -5.59 -7.78
CA ALA A 37 -1.90 -6.93 -8.18
C ALA A 37 -1.08 -7.62 -7.08
N VAL A 38 -0.13 -6.94 -6.43
CA VAL A 38 0.64 -7.58 -5.34
C VAL A 38 -0.21 -7.89 -4.11
N TRP A 39 -1.27 -7.13 -3.85
CA TRP A 39 -2.21 -7.42 -2.76
C TRP A 39 -3.18 -8.56 -3.10
N ALA A 40 -3.51 -8.75 -4.37
CA ALA A 40 -4.20 -9.95 -4.82
C ALA A 40 -3.31 -11.19 -4.69
N GLU A 41 -2.07 -11.10 -5.19
CA GLU A 41 -1.08 -12.18 -5.10
C GLU A 41 -0.72 -12.53 -3.63
N ALA A 42 -0.70 -11.55 -2.72
CA ALA A 42 -0.52 -11.79 -1.28
C ALA A 42 -1.75 -12.40 -0.59
N GLY A 43 -2.86 -12.60 -1.33
CA GLY A 43 -4.10 -13.21 -0.86
C GLY A 43 -5.04 -12.28 -0.10
N PHE A 44 -4.84 -10.96 -0.15
CA PHE A 44 -5.72 -9.98 0.51
C PHE A 44 -6.91 -9.58 -0.37
N LEU A 45 -6.66 -9.37 -1.67
CA LEU A 45 -7.70 -9.07 -2.65
C LEU A 45 -8.06 -10.34 -3.46
N PRO A 46 -9.34 -10.56 -3.79
CA PRO A 46 -9.69 -11.52 -4.82
C PRO A 46 -9.10 -11.09 -6.18
N GLU A 47 -8.47 -12.00 -6.91
CA GLU A 47 -7.86 -11.69 -8.21
C GLU A 47 -8.87 -11.14 -9.23
N ALA A 48 -10.11 -11.63 -9.19
CA ALA A 48 -11.19 -11.17 -10.05
C ALA A 48 -11.53 -9.67 -9.87
N GLU A 49 -11.30 -9.09 -8.68
CA GLU A 49 -11.53 -7.66 -8.43
C GLU A 49 -10.57 -6.77 -9.23
N LEU A 50 -9.40 -7.26 -9.63
CA LEU A 50 -8.43 -6.49 -10.41
C LEU A 50 -9.00 -5.99 -11.75
N LEU A 51 -9.96 -6.74 -12.32
CA LEU A 51 -10.64 -6.37 -13.57
C LEU A 51 -11.71 -5.28 -13.39
N ASN A 52 -11.99 -4.89 -12.14
CA ASN A 52 -12.90 -3.80 -11.79
C ASN A 52 -12.20 -2.45 -11.61
N LEU A 53 -10.90 -2.38 -11.90
CA LEU A 53 -10.09 -1.16 -11.86
C LEU A 53 -10.83 0.04 -12.50
N ARG A 54 -10.86 1.16 -11.75
CA ARG A 54 -11.45 2.47 -12.12
C ARG A 54 -12.96 2.49 -12.35
N LYS A 55 -13.67 1.38 -12.13
CA LYS A 55 -15.14 1.39 -12.17
C LYS A 55 -15.67 2.12 -10.94
N ILE A 56 -16.76 2.85 -11.10
CA ILE A 56 -17.44 3.55 -10.00
C ILE A 56 -17.93 2.61 -8.88
N SER A 57 -18.18 1.34 -9.23
CA SER A 57 -18.57 0.28 -8.29
C SER A 57 -17.39 -0.41 -7.61
N SER A 58 -16.16 0.05 -7.83
CA SER A 58 -14.94 -0.55 -7.28
C SER A 58 -14.20 0.45 -6.40
N ASP A 59 -13.49 -0.08 -5.41
CA ASP A 59 -12.54 0.71 -4.63
C ASP A 59 -11.11 0.69 -5.20
N LEU A 60 -10.88 -0.05 -6.28
CA LEU A 60 -9.63 -0.04 -7.02
C LEU A 60 -9.58 1.18 -7.95
N ASP A 61 -9.38 2.36 -7.36
CA ASP A 61 -9.36 3.64 -8.06
C ASP A 61 -8.11 3.83 -8.95
N GLY A 62 -8.11 4.88 -9.78
CA GLY A 62 -6.98 5.18 -10.67
C GLY A 62 -5.65 5.51 -9.98
N HIS A 63 -5.70 5.87 -8.69
CA HIS A 63 -4.56 6.11 -7.81
C HIS A 63 -4.88 5.50 -6.42
N PRO A 64 -3.88 5.13 -5.60
CA PRO A 64 -4.13 4.60 -4.27
C PRO A 64 -4.79 5.67 -3.40
N VAL A 65 -5.78 5.25 -2.62
CA VAL A 65 -6.53 6.10 -1.69
C VAL A 65 -6.82 5.33 -0.40
N PRO A 66 -6.90 5.99 0.77
CA PRO A 66 -6.92 5.32 2.07
C PRO A 66 -8.21 4.56 2.42
N LYS A 67 -9.24 4.62 1.56
CA LYS A 67 -10.37 3.67 1.64
C LYS A 67 -9.91 2.21 1.41
N GLN A 68 -8.78 2.03 0.72
CA GLN A 68 -8.11 0.74 0.58
C GLN A 68 -7.29 0.46 1.85
N ALA A 69 -7.53 -0.67 2.52
CA ALA A 69 -6.83 -1.02 3.76
C ALA A 69 -5.30 -1.05 3.61
N PHE A 70 -4.79 -1.41 2.43
CA PHE A 70 -3.36 -1.47 2.15
C PHE A 70 -2.71 -0.13 1.75
N THR A 71 -3.46 0.98 1.79
CA THR A 71 -2.96 2.31 1.44
C THR A 71 -3.04 3.22 2.65
N ASP A 72 -1.92 3.77 3.11
CA ASP A 72 -1.90 4.75 4.21
C ASP A 72 -2.20 6.18 3.72
N VAL A 73 -1.64 6.56 2.57
CA VAL A 73 -1.71 7.93 2.03
C VAL A 73 -2.05 7.92 0.54
N ALA A 74 -2.84 8.89 0.09
CA ALA A 74 -3.10 9.09 -1.34
C ALA A 74 -1.88 9.72 -2.03
N THR A 75 -1.49 9.22 -3.20
CA THR A 75 -0.22 9.60 -3.87
C THR A 75 -0.38 9.95 -5.35
N GLY A 76 -1.57 10.38 -5.77
CA GLY A 76 -1.81 10.80 -7.15
C GLY A 76 -1.01 12.04 -7.56
N SER A 77 -0.83 12.99 -6.64
CA SER A 77 0.08 14.12 -6.82
C SER A 77 1.53 13.68 -6.59
N LEU A 78 2.36 13.77 -7.62
CA LEU A 78 3.76 13.34 -7.57
C LEU A 78 4.58 14.18 -6.58
N GLY A 79 5.62 13.57 -6.01
CA GLY A 79 6.55 14.23 -5.09
C GLY A 79 6.13 14.19 -3.61
N GLN A 80 4.91 13.76 -3.28
CA GLN A 80 4.42 13.79 -1.89
C GLN A 80 4.71 12.51 -1.10
N GLY A 81 4.81 11.36 -1.76
CA GLY A 81 4.93 10.07 -1.07
C GLY A 81 6.22 9.89 -0.27
N LEU A 82 7.35 10.44 -0.73
CA LEU A 82 8.61 10.38 0.02
C LEU A 82 8.52 11.16 1.34
N GLY A 83 7.86 12.33 1.35
CA GLY A 83 7.65 13.11 2.57
C GLY A 83 6.81 12.35 3.60
N ALA A 84 5.73 11.71 3.16
CA ALA A 84 4.93 10.85 4.03
C ALA A 84 5.74 9.65 4.57
N ALA A 85 6.54 8.99 3.71
CA ALA A 85 7.40 7.89 4.13
C ALA A 85 8.47 8.33 5.14
N CYS A 86 9.02 9.55 5.01
CA CYS A 86 9.91 10.13 6.02
C CYS A 86 9.21 10.28 7.38
N GLY A 87 7.94 10.72 7.39
CA GLY A 87 7.14 10.80 8.62
C GLY A 87 6.93 9.43 9.26
N MET A 88 6.61 8.41 8.46
CA MET A 88 6.47 7.02 8.92
C MET A 88 7.79 6.47 9.49
N ALA A 89 8.90 6.67 8.78
CA ALA A 89 10.23 6.22 9.21
C ALA A 89 10.70 6.94 10.49
N TYR A 90 10.48 8.26 10.58
CA TYR A 90 10.78 9.03 11.78
C TYR A 90 9.97 8.52 12.97
N THR A 91 8.69 8.23 12.76
CA THR A 91 7.81 7.67 13.80
C THR A 91 8.30 6.31 14.28
N GLY A 92 8.60 5.39 13.36
CA GLY A 92 9.15 4.07 13.70
C GLY A 92 10.49 4.15 14.45
N LYS A 93 11.32 5.16 14.16
CA LYS A 93 12.62 5.32 14.81
C LYS A 93 12.56 5.97 16.19
N TYR A 94 11.69 6.97 16.38
CA TYR A 94 11.75 7.85 17.56
C TYR A 94 10.53 7.80 18.47
N PHE A 95 9.39 7.30 18.00
CA PHE A 95 8.14 7.30 18.77
C PHE A 95 7.57 5.91 19.01
N ASP A 96 7.66 5.03 18.02
CA ASP A 96 7.03 3.72 18.11
C ASP A 96 7.78 2.81 19.09
N LYS A 97 7.01 2.02 19.84
CA LYS A 97 7.52 1.01 20.80
C LYS A 97 7.18 -0.41 20.34
N ALA A 98 6.61 -0.56 19.15
CA ALA A 98 6.40 -1.84 18.49
C ALA A 98 7.72 -2.63 18.49
N ARG A 99 7.74 -3.76 19.21
CA ARG A 99 8.83 -4.74 19.22
C ARG A 99 8.52 -5.86 18.24
#